data_AF-A0A2G6TFN4-F1
#
_entry.id   AF-A0A2G6TFN4-F1
#
_cell.length_a   1.000
_cell.length_b   1.000
_cell.length_c   1.000
_cell.angle_alpha   90.00
_cell.angle_beta   90.00
_cell.angle_gamma   90.00
#
_symmetry.space_group_name_H-M   'P 1'
#
loop_
_entity.id
_entity.type
_entity.pdbx_description
1 polymer ?
#
loop_
_entity_poly.entity_id
_entity_poly.type
_entity_poly.pdbx_seq_one_letter_code
_entity_poly.pdbx_strand_id
1 'polypeptide(L)'
;MVKNVADDSALKSEQTAMNAITIDCVIFGFDKGSLEVLLVQHGEGISKGKWGLPGGWIYKKESTDNAAHRLLNELTGLDNIYLEQLKAFGDPDRFPLRRVITIGYYALVKREDYNIKAGFTASDAQWYKINSIPDLIYDHNEILAYSLKHLRNRVRQAPIGFNLLPEKFTLLQLMHLYEEVLGIEMDKSNFRRKILHMKLLVELDEKQQDVSHRAAKLYKFDPAIYKKLTEKGFNFEF
;
A
#
# COMPACT_ATOMS: atom_id res chain seq x y z
N MET A 1 -6.21 -44.17 17.75
CA MET A 1 -6.68 -42.79 17.50
C MET A 1 -6.55 -42.53 16.01
N VAL A 2 -7.62 -42.79 15.25
CA VAL A 2 -7.63 -42.63 13.79
C VAL A 2 -7.99 -41.17 13.52
N LYS A 3 -7.02 -40.35 13.12
CA LYS A 3 -7.32 -39.00 12.58
C LYS A 3 -7.99 -39.21 11.22
N ASN A 4 -9.20 -38.69 11.08
CA ASN A 4 -10.07 -38.84 9.93
C ASN A 4 -9.43 -38.33 8.63
N VAL A 5 -9.20 -39.23 7.68
CA VAL A 5 -8.83 -38.91 6.28
C VAL A 5 -9.95 -38.12 5.56
N ALA A 6 -11.17 -38.17 6.08
CA ALA A 6 -12.31 -37.42 5.55
C ALA A 6 -12.19 -35.89 5.76
N ASP A 7 -11.58 -35.44 6.85
CA ASP A 7 -11.44 -34.01 7.20
C ASP A 7 -10.48 -33.28 6.25
N ASP A 8 -9.37 -33.95 5.88
CA ASP A 8 -8.33 -33.41 4.99
C ASP A 8 -8.81 -33.29 3.53
N SER A 9 -9.74 -34.17 3.13
CA SER A 9 -10.35 -34.14 1.80
C SER A 9 -11.41 -33.05 1.64
N ALA A 10 -12.15 -32.75 2.73
CA ALA A 10 -13.11 -31.67 2.77
C ALA A 10 -12.39 -30.31 2.73
N LEU A 11 -11.33 -30.12 3.52
CA LEU A 11 -10.49 -28.91 3.52
C LEU A 11 -9.84 -28.64 2.14
N LYS A 12 -9.33 -29.68 1.47
CA LYS A 12 -8.80 -29.56 0.09
C LYS A 12 -9.88 -29.23 -0.94
N SER A 13 -11.13 -29.63 -0.72
CA SER A 13 -12.24 -29.30 -1.62
C SER A 13 -12.67 -27.83 -1.51
N GLU A 14 -12.52 -27.22 -0.32
CA GLU A 14 -12.88 -25.82 -0.05
C GLU A 14 -11.86 -24.81 -0.62
N GLN A 15 -10.59 -25.21 -0.74
CA GLN A 15 -9.49 -24.43 -1.30
C GLN A 15 -9.26 -24.67 -2.80
N THR A 16 -10.30 -25.06 -3.54
CA THR A 16 -10.15 -25.17 -5.00
C THR A 16 -10.01 -23.76 -5.59
N ALA A 17 -8.85 -23.46 -6.18
CA ALA A 17 -8.61 -22.19 -6.87
C ALA A 17 -9.50 -22.00 -8.11
N MET A 18 -9.93 -20.77 -8.34
CA MET A 18 -10.57 -20.34 -9.58
C MET A 18 -9.50 -19.92 -10.58
N ASN A 19 -9.35 -20.70 -11.63
CA ASN A 19 -8.31 -20.55 -12.65
C ASN A 19 -8.57 -19.43 -13.69
N ALA A 20 -9.39 -18.44 -13.35
CA ALA A 20 -9.79 -17.34 -14.23
C ALA A 20 -9.78 -15.96 -13.54
N ILE A 21 -9.69 -15.93 -12.21
CA ILE A 21 -9.71 -14.70 -11.41
C ILE A 21 -8.52 -14.69 -10.46
N THR A 22 -7.77 -13.60 -10.46
CA THR A 22 -6.66 -13.35 -9.53
C THR A 22 -6.88 -12.07 -8.74
N ILE A 23 -6.10 -11.91 -7.69
CA ILE A 23 -5.93 -10.65 -6.96
C ILE A 23 -4.47 -10.24 -7.09
N ASP A 24 -4.22 -8.94 -7.28
CA ASP A 24 -2.88 -8.34 -7.21
C ASP A 24 -2.92 -7.11 -6.29
N CYS A 25 -2.07 -7.10 -5.27
CA CYS A 25 -2.03 -6.09 -4.22
C CYS A 25 -0.85 -5.13 -4.42
N VAL A 26 -1.11 -3.83 -4.55
CA VAL A 26 -0.09 -2.78 -4.54
C VAL A 26 0.06 -2.22 -3.13
N ILE A 27 1.11 -2.61 -2.42
CA ILE A 27 1.36 -2.13 -1.07
C ILE A 27 2.43 -1.05 -1.12
N PHE A 28 2.01 0.19 -0.92
CA PHE A 28 2.92 1.32 -0.78
C PHE A 28 3.42 1.43 0.65
N GLY A 29 4.71 1.65 0.80
CA GLY A 29 5.38 1.89 2.08
C GLY A 29 6.02 3.26 2.08
N PHE A 30 6.00 3.94 3.21
CA PHE A 30 6.81 5.14 3.40
C PHE A 30 7.83 4.89 4.51
N ASP A 31 9.11 5.07 4.19
CA ASP A 31 10.20 4.95 5.15
C ASP A 31 11.26 6.01 4.90
N LYS A 32 11.74 6.65 5.98
CA LYS A 32 12.85 7.61 5.95
C LYS A 32 12.80 8.65 4.81
N GLY A 33 11.59 9.08 4.45
CA GLY A 33 11.41 10.06 3.38
C GLY A 33 11.44 9.51 1.96
N SER A 34 11.21 8.21 1.76
CA SER A 34 11.10 7.58 0.44
C SER A 34 9.77 6.84 0.32
N LEU A 35 9.07 7.02 -0.80
CA LEU A 35 7.98 6.13 -1.18
C LEU A 35 8.53 4.85 -1.82
N GLU A 36 8.02 3.71 -1.37
CA GLU A 36 8.41 2.38 -1.82
C GLU A 36 7.18 1.52 -2.12
N VAL A 37 7.38 0.41 -2.83
CA VAL A 37 6.37 -0.61 -3.10
C VAL A 37 6.91 -1.99 -2.71
N LEU A 38 6.06 -2.81 -2.10
CA LEU A 38 6.39 -4.18 -1.79
C LEU A 38 6.22 -5.07 -3.02
N LEU A 39 7.27 -5.79 -3.37
CA LEU A 39 7.27 -6.76 -4.46
C LEU A 39 7.63 -8.14 -3.93
N VAL A 40 7.19 -9.18 -4.65
CA VAL A 40 7.51 -10.58 -4.39
C VAL A 40 8.18 -11.19 -5.61
N GLN A 41 9.15 -12.06 -5.38
CA GLN A 41 9.79 -12.84 -6.42
C GLN A 41 9.11 -14.20 -6.54
N HIS A 42 8.68 -14.58 -7.73
CA HIS A 42 8.01 -15.87 -7.94
C HIS A 42 9.00 -17.03 -7.77
N GLY A 43 8.69 -17.97 -6.87
CA GLY A 43 9.51 -19.18 -6.65
C GLY A 43 9.30 -20.28 -7.70
N GLU A 44 8.20 -20.22 -8.46
CA GLU A 44 7.76 -21.26 -9.39
C GLU A 44 6.97 -20.72 -10.60
N GLY A 45 6.62 -21.62 -11.52
CA GLY A 45 5.84 -21.28 -12.73
C GLY A 45 6.64 -20.59 -13.84
N ILE A 46 5.92 -20.10 -14.85
CA ILE A 46 6.51 -19.47 -16.06
C ILE A 46 7.24 -18.15 -15.78
N SER A 47 7.00 -17.54 -14.62
CA SER A 47 7.62 -16.31 -14.18
C SER A 47 8.62 -16.50 -13.05
N LYS A 48 9.05 -17.74 -12.78
CA LYS A 48 10.05 -18.06 -11.75
C LYS A 48 11.27 -17.14 -11.85
N GLY A 49 11.67 -16.57 -10.70
CA GLY A 49 12.80 -15.65 -10.58
C GLY A 49 12.51 -14.20 -10.97
N LYS A 50 11.32 -13.89 -11.49
CA LYS A 50 10.90 -12.52 -11.80
C LYS A 50 10.09 -11.91 -10.66
N TRP A 51 10.09 -10.58 -10.59
CA TRP A 51 9.38 -9.81 -9.58
C TRP A 51 7.97 -9.44 -10.03
N GLY A 52 7.05 -9.38 -9.07
CA GLY A 52 5.66 -8.97 -9.29
C GLY A 52 5.06 -8.38 -8.02
N LEU A 53 3.84 -7.87 -8.15
CA LEU A 53 3.00 -7.53 -7.02
C LEU A 53 2.62 -8.81 -6.24
N PRO A 54 2.48 -8.73 -4.90
CA PRO A 54 1.87 -9.80 -4.12
C PRO A 54 0.47 -10.12 -4.67
N GLY A 55 0.29 -11.34 -5.18
CA GLY A 55 -0.93 -11.71 -5.86
C GLY A 55 -1.04 -13.20 -6.14
N GLY A 56 -2.22 -13.62 -6.55
CA GLY A 56 -2.50 -15.02 -6.80
C GLY A 56 -3.97 -15.32 -7.02
N TRP A 57 -4.29 -16.62 -7.07
CA TRP A 57 -5.64 -17.09 -7.37
C TRP A 57 -6.57 -16.95 -6.17
N ILE A 58 -7.82 -16.60 -6.47
CA ILE A 58 -8.93 -16.69 -5.51
C ILE A 58 -9.41 -18.15 -5.38
N TYR A 59 -9.84 -18.56 -4.20
CA TYR A 59 -10.53 -19.82 -3.92
C TYR A 59 -12.04 -19.72 -4.13
N LYS A 60 -12.69 -20.84 -4.44
CA LYS A 60 -14.15 -20.87 -4.72
C LYS A 60 -15.03 -20.39 -3.57
N LYS A 61 -14.57 -20.46 -2.32
CA LYS A 61 -15.36 -20.16 -1.12
C LYS A 61 -14.88 -18.93 -0.34
N GLU A 62 -14.16 -18.01 -0.99
CA GLU A 62 -13.75 -16.75 -0.36
C GLU A 62 -14.22 -15.54 -1.18
N SER A 63 -14.38 -14.39 -0.51
CA SER A 63 -14.60 -13.11 -1.18
C SER A 63 -13.28 -12.59 -1.77
N THR A 64 -13.37 -11.61 -2.66
CA THR A 64 -12.19 -10.92 -3.20
C THR A 64 -11.39 -10.22 -2.12
N ASP A 65 -12.05 -9.65 -1.10
CA ASP A 65 -11.40 -9.01 0.04
C ASP A 65 -10.63 -10.04 0.88
N ASN A 66 -11.28 -11.17 1.21
CA ASN A 66 -10.63 -12.24 1.97
C ASN A 66 -9.43 -12.83 1.20
N ALA A 67 -9.57 -12.99 -0.12
CA ALA A 67 -8.47 -13.43 -0.97
C ALA A 67 -7.30 -12.44 -0.96
N ALA A 68 -7.57 -11.13 -1.05
CA ALA A 68 -6.54 -10.10 -1.00
C ALA A 68 -5.76 -10.12 0.32
N HIS A 69 -6.45 -10.22 1.45
CA HIS A 69 -5.81 -10.35 2.76
C HIS A 69 -5.02 -11.64 2.91
N ARG A 70 -5.59 -12.77 2.49
CA ARG A 70 -4.93 -14.09 2.54
C ARG A 70 -3.66 -14.09 1.70
N LEU A 71 -3.74 -13.69 0.43
CA LEU A 71 -2.60 -13.69 -0.48
C LEU A 71 -1.49 -12.75 0.00
N LEU A 72 -1.85 -11.58 0.51
CA LEU A 72 -0.88 -10.66 1.08
C LEU A 72 -0.16 -11.29 2.29
N ASN A 73 -0.91 -11.91 3.20
CA ASN A 73 -0.33 -12.59 4.36
C ASN A 73 0.55 -13.78 3.97
N GLU A 74 0.05 -14.65 3.09
CA GLU A 74 0.76 -15.84 2.63
C GLU A 74 2.05 -15.53 1.88
N LEU A 75 2.15 -14.39 1.19
CA LEU A 75 3.32 -14.05 0.38
C LEU A 75 4.35 -13.20 1.12
N THR A 76 3.91 -12.36 2.06
CA THR A 76 4.77 -11.34 2.67
C THR A 76 4.73 -11.31 4.20
N GLY A 77 3.85 -12.10 4.82
CA GLY A 77 3.60 -12.11 6.27
C GLY A 77 2.83 -10.90 6.80
N LEU A 78 2.35 -10.01 5.92
CA LEU A 78 1.61 -8.81 6.31
C LEU A 78 0.16 -9.17 6.68
N ASP A 79 -0.33 -8.66 7.81
CA ASP A 79 -1.71 -8.82 8.25
C ASP A 79 -2.29 -7.50 8.77
N ASN A 80 -3.60 -7.48 9.03
CA ASN A 80 -4.30 -6.35 9.67
C ASN A 80 -4.12 -4.99 8.96
N ILE A 81 -3.92 -5.00 7.64
CA ILE A 81 -3.83 -3.80 6.81
C ILE A 81 -5.17 -3.56 6.13
N TYR A 82 -5.68 -2.34 6.18
CA TYR A 82 -6.83 -1.96 5.36
C TYR A 82 -6.44 -1.94 3.88
N LEU A 83 -7.10 -2.78 3.09
CA LEU A 83 -6.94 -2.83 1.63
C LEU A 83 -8.14 -2.15 0.97
N GLU A 84 -7.87 -1.24 0.05
CA GLU A 84 -8.88 -0.60 -0.78
C GLU A 84 -8.86 -1.24 -2.17
N GLN A 85 -10.02 -1.70 -2.64
CA GLN A 85 -10.15 -2.25 -3.99
C GLN A 85 -9.97 -1.14 -5.03
N LEU A 86 -9.15 -1.39 -6.05
CA LEU A 86 -8.97 -0.52 -7.21
C LEU A 86 -10.07 -0.81 -8.25
N LYS A 87 -9.69 -1.46 -9.34
CA LYS A 87 -10.58 -1.88 -10.42
C LYS A 87 -10.19 -3.28 -10.89
N ALA A 88 -11.04 -3.87 -11.72
CA ALA A 88 -10.66 -5.04 -12.50
C ALA A 88 -9.71 -4.66 -13.66
N PHE A 89 -8.71 -5.49 -13.90
CA PHE A 89 -7.85 -5.47 -15.06
C PHE A 89 -8.11 -6.77 -15.83
N GLY A 90 -8.63 -6.61 -17.05
CA GLY A 90 -9.16 -7.72 -17.82
C GLY A 90 -8.75 -7.67 -19.28
N ASP A 91 -7.60 -7.06 -19.59
CA ASP A 91 -7.01 -7.14 -20.92
C ASP A 91 -6.87 -8.62 -21.33
N PRO A 92 -7.29 -9.02 -22.55
CA PRO A 92 -7.22 -10.43 -22.98
C PRO A 92 -5.82 -11.04 -22.92
N ASP A 93 -4.78 -10.24 -23.13
CA ASP A 93 -3.40 -10.68 -23.30
C ASP A 93 -2.55 -10.48 -22.04
N ARG A 94 -3.15 -10.00 -20.94
CA ARG A 94 -2.44 -9.75 -19.68
C ARG A 94 -1.74 -10.98 -19.11
N PHE A 95 -2.25 -12.17 -19.38
CA PHE A 95 -1.66 -13.42 -18.91
C PHE A 95 -1.48 -14.40 -20.08
N PRO A 96 -0.26 -14.91 -20.31
CA PRO A 96 0.08 -15.56 -21.58
C PRO A 96 -0.53 -16.95 -21.80
N LEU A 97 -1.07 -17.59 -20.75
CA LEU A 97 -1.53 -18.98 -20.86
C LEU A 97 -3.04 -19.13 -21.04
N ARG A 98 -3.83 -18.14 -20.61
CA ARG A 98 -5.30 -18.21 -20.62
C ARG A 98 -5.90 -16.83 -20.30
N ARG A 99 -7.20 -16.68 -20.54
CA ARG A 99 -7.93 -15.50 -20.08
C ARG A 99 -7.99 -15.46 -18.55
N VAL A 100 -7.45 -14.40 -17.98
CA VAL A 100 -7.51 -14.11 -16.53
C VAL A 100 -7.97 -12.68 -16.35
N ILE A 101 -8.81 -12.44 -15.35
CA ILE A 101 -9.12 -11.10 -14.85
C ILE A 101 -8.46 -10.98 -13.49
N THR A 102 -7.71 -9.91 -13.24
CA THR A 102 -7.27 -9.59 -11.88
C THR A 102 -8.07 -8.45 -11.29
N ILE A 103 -8.32 -8.49 -9.99
CA ILE A 103 -8.87 -7.38 -9.24
C ILE A 103 -7.71 -6.76 -8.47
N GLY A 104 -7.38 -5.52 -8.79
CA GLY A 104 -6.32 -4.82 -8.09
C GLY A 104 -6.79 -4.33 -6.72
N TYR A 105 -5.93 -4.46 -5.72
CA TYR A 105 -6.09 -3.82 -4.41
C TYR A 105 -4.88 -2.94 -4.13
N TYR A 106 -5.03 -1.96 -3.25
CA TYR A 106 -3.88 -1.21 -2.75
C TYR A 106 -4.00 -0.89 -1.27
N ALA A 107 -2.85 -0.64 -0.65
CA ALA A 107 -2.74 -0.08 0.68
C ALA A 107 -1.56 0.87 0.77
N LEU A 108 -1.57 1.71 1.80
CA LEU A 108 -0.49 2.62 2.15
C LEU A 108 -0.15 2.40 3.62
N VAL A 109 1.06 1.91 3.89
CA VAL A 109 1.47 1.45 5.21
C VAL A 109 2.75 2.12 5.68
N LYS A 110 2.88 2.25 7.01
CA LYS A 110 4.13 2.70 7.61
C LYS A 110 5.11 1.52 7.63
N ARG A 111 6.22 1.61 6.89
CA ARG A 111 7.10 0.45 6.65
C ARG A 111 7.62 -0.18 7.95
N GLU A 112 7.99 0.65 8.92
CA GLU A 112 8.61 0.21 10.18
C GLU A 112 7.70 -0.64 11.06
N ASP A 113 6.38 -0.58 10.85
CA ASP A 113 5.41 -1.38 11.61
C ASP A 113 5.39 -2.85 11.17
N TYR A 114 6.08 -3.20 10.06
CA TYR A 114 5.96 -4.50 9.43
C TYR A 114 7.31 -5.17 9.15
N ASN A 115 7.45 -6.41 9.62
CA ASN A 115 8.57 -7.26 9.29
C ASN A 115 8.21 -8.19 8.12
N ILE A 116 8.81 -7.96 6.96
CA ILE A 116 8.51 -8.74 5.75
C ILE A 116 9.15 -10.12 5.84
N LYS A 117 8.35 -11.15 5.53
CA LYS A 117 8.83 -12.53 5.40
C LYS A 117 8.27 -13.12 4.12
N ALA A 118 9.15 -13.55 3.22
CA ALA A 118 8.74 -14.30 2.05
C ALA A 118 8.04 -15.60 2.48
N GLY A 119 6.83 -15.83 1.98
CA GLY A 119 6.08 -17.05 2.28
C GLY A 119 6.19 -18.13 1.22
N PHE A 120 5.38 -19.17 1.30
CA PHE A 120 5.68 -20.48 0.67
C PHE A 120 5.87 -20.44 -0.85
N THR A 121 5.14 -19.60 -1.57
CA THR A 121 5.19 -19.48 -3.04
C THR A 121 6.05 -18.31 -3.53
N ALA A 122 6.53 -17.46 -2.61
CA ALA A 122 7.46 -16.37 -2.90
C ALA A 122 8.88 -16.80 -2.51
N SER A 123 9.83 -16.73 -3.45
CA SER A 123 11.23 -16.97 -3.10
C SER A 123 11.84 -15.82 -2.31
N ASP A 124 11.29 -14.61 -2.48
CA ASP A 124 11.70 -13.40 -1.77
C ASP A 124 10.56 -12.36 -1.73
N ALA A 125 10.61 -11.44 -0.78
CA ALA A 125 9.69 -10.31 -0.65
C ALA A 125 10.46 -9.07 -0.16
N GLN A 126 10.44 -8.00 -0.95
CA GLN A 126 11.30 -6.82 -0.73
C GLN A 126 10.62 -5.51 -1.09
N TRP A 127 11.03 -4.45 -0.38
CA TRP A 127 10.63 -3.07 -0.68
C TRP A 127 11.53 -2.49 -1.77
N TYR A 128 10.90 -1.94 -2.81
CA TYR A 128 11.57 -1.23 -3.90
C TYR A 128 11.15 0.24 -3.91
N LYS A 129 12.12 1.15 -4.04
CA LYS A 129 11.81 2.57 -4.30
C LYS A 129 11.07 2.69 -5.63
N ILE A 130 10.10 3.61 -5.70
CA ILE A 130 9.28 3.80 -6.91
C ILE A 130 10.12 4.13 -8.16
N ASN A 131 11.29 4.74 -8.00
CA ASN A 131 12.21 5.06 -9.11
C ASN A 131 13.23 3.95 -9.43
N SER A 132 13.19 2.82 -8.72
CA SER A 132 14.13 1.70 -8.86
C SER A 132 13.42 0.36 -9.04
N ILE A 133 12.15 0.37 -9.46
CA ILE A 133 11.36 -0.84 -9.68
C ILE A 133 11.89 -1.58 -10.93
N PRO A 134 12.15 -2.90 -10.85
CA PRO A 134 12.49 -3.70 -12.02
C PRO A 134 11.27 -3.88 -12.94
N ASP A 135 11.49 -4.43 -14.14
CA ASP A 135 10.38 -4.91 -14.97
C ASP A 135 9.60 -6.00 -14.22
N LEU A 136 8.29 -5.79 -14.10
CA LEU A 136 7.41 -6.70 -13.39
C LEU A 136 6.82 -7.71 -14.38
N ILE A 137 6.39 -8.84 -13.84
CA ILE A 137 5.70 -9.87 -14.62
C ILE A 137 4.39 -9.34 -15.19
N TYR A 138 4.00 -9.86 -16.35
CA TYR A 138 2.68 -9.64 -16.94
C TYR A 138 2.37 -8.14 -17.10
N ASP A 139 1.17 -7.70 -16.70
CA ASP A 139 0.71 -6.30 -16.70
C ASP A 139 0.93 -5.60 -15.35
N HIS A 140 1.78 -6.13 -14.46
CA HIS A 140 1.91 -5.60 -13.09
C HIS A 140 2.44 -4.16 -13.05
N ASN A 141 3.26 -3.74 -14.02
CA ASN A 141 3.67 -2.34 -14.16
C ASN A 141 2.46 -1.42 -14.44
N GLU A 142 1.45 -1.88 -15.17
CA GLU A 142 0.23 -1.11 -15.43
C GLU A 142 -0.64 -0.99 -14.18
N ILE A 143 -0.78 -2.08 -13.43
CA ILE A 143 -1.51 -2.10 -12.15
C ILE A 143 -0.86 -1.11 -11.17
N LEU A 144 0.46 -1.15 -11.07
CA LEU A 144 1.24 -0.26 -10.21
C LEU A 144 1.12 1.21 -10.66
N ALA A 145 1.23 1.49 -11.95
CA ALA A 145 1.08 2.85 -12.47
C ALA A 145 -0.33 3.42 -12.21
N TYR A 146 -1.36 2.58 -12.39
CA TYR A 146 -2.74 2.95 -12.06
C TYR A 146 -2.89 3.24 -10.56
N SER A 147 -2.37 2.37 -9.71
CA SER A 147 -2.42 2.51 -8.25
C SER A 147 -1.68 3.75 -7.76
N LEU A 148 -0.51 4.07 -8.32
CA LEU A 148 0.25 5.27 -7.99
C LEU A 148 -0.49 6.53 -8.41
N LYS A 149 -1.13 6.54 -9.60
CA LYS A 149 -1.99 7.63 -10.02
C LYS A 149 -3.20 7.79 -9.08
N HIS A 150 -3.80 6.69 -8.65
CA HIS A 150 -4.89 6.70 -7.70
C HIS A 150 -4.45 7.30 -6.35
N LEU A 151 -3.35 6.82 -5.76
CA LEU A 151 -2.76 7.35 -4.54
C LEU A 151 -2.49 8.86 -4.64
N ARG A 152 -1.86 9.30 -5.74
CA ARG A 152 -1.57 10.72 -6.01
C ARG A 152 -2.82 11.60 -6.05
N ASN A 153 -3.92 11.09 -6.60
CA ASN A 153 -5.18 11.82 -6.59
C ASN A 153 -5.79 11.86 -5.19
N ARG A 154 -5.71 10.74 -4.47
CA ARG A 154 -6.23 10.59 -3.11
C ARG A 154 -5.55 11.53 -2.12
N VAL A 155 -4.22 11.66 -2.13
CA VAL A 155 -3.50 12.61 -1.25
C VAL A 155 -3.75 14.08 -1.56
N ARG A 156 -4.23 14.41 -2.77
CA ARG A 156 -4.66 15.79 -3.10
C ARG A 156 -6.04 16.13 -2.54
N GLN A 157 -6.88 15.12 -2.34
CA GLN A 157 -8.31 15.26 -2.05
C GLN A 157 -8.71 14.83 -0.63
N ALA A 158 -7.78 14.21 0.10
CA ALA A 158 -8.01 13.76 1.46
C ALA A 158 -6.70 13.82 2.26
N PRO A 159 -6.78 13.95 3.60
CA PRO A 159 -5.64 13.91 4.50
C PRO A 159 -5.09 12.47 4.62
N ILE A 160 -4.65 11.91 3.51
CA ILE A 160 -4.04 10.59 3.41
C ILE A 160 -2.53 10.77 3.58
N GLY A 161 -1.90 9.84 4.28
CA GLY A 161 -0.47 9.86 4.55
C GLY A 161 -0.08 10.35 5.95
N PHE A 162 -0.96 11.02 6.71
CA PHE A 162 -0.65 11.39 8.10
C PHE A 162 -0.31 10.16 8.97
N ASN A 163 -0.99 9.04 8.73
CA ASN A 163 -0.73 7.78 9.42
C ASN A 163 0.62 7.14 9.05
N LEU A 164 1.33 7.66 8.04
CA LEU A 164 2.67 7.21 7.65
C LEU A 164 3.78 7.96 8.37
N LEU A 165 3.46 9.08 8.99
CA LEU A 165 4.40 9.83 9.80
C LEU A 165 4.39 9.28 11.23
N PRO A 166 5.46 9.52 12.02
CA PRO A 166 5.40 9.33 13.46
C PRO A 166 4.25 10.15 14.06
N GLU A 167 3.76 9.74 15.25
CA GLU A 167 2.63 10.44 15.91
C GLU A 167 2.87 11.96 16.04
N LYS A 168 4.14 12.36 16.21
CA LYS A 168 4.60 13.74 16.22
C LYS A 168 5.56 13.94 15.05
N PHE A 169 5.26 14.89 14.18
CA PHE A 169 6.06 15.15 12.98
C PHE A 169 6.31 16.65 12.77
N THR A 170 7.36 16.96 12.02
CA THR A 170 7.65 18.33 11.57
C THR A 170 6.92 18.61 10.26
N LEU A 171 6.68 19.89 9.96
CA LEU A 171 6.14 20.29 8.64
C LEU A 171 7.06 19.88 7.49
N LEU A 172 8.37 19.76 7.74
CA LEU A 172 9.33 19.32 6.72
C LEU A 172 9.13 17.83 6.38
N GLN A 173 8.93 16.98 7.39
CA GLN A 173 8.61 15.55 7.18
C GLN A 173 7.29 15.39 6.41
N LEU A 174 6.26 16.18 6.76
CA LEU A 174 5.00 16.17 6.04
C LEU A 174 5.17 16.66 4.59
N MET A 175 5.95 17.70 4.37
CA MET A 175 6.25 18.19 3.02
C MET A 175 6.94 17.12 2.17
N HIS A 176 8.01 16.50 2.70
CA HIS A 176 8.73 15.44 1.99
C HIS A 176 7.83 14.24 1.66
N LEU A 177 6.90 13.87 2.56
CA LEU A 177 5.91 12.85 2.26
C LEU A 177 5.06 13.22 1.04
N TYR A 178 4.58 14.46 0.95
CA TYR A 178 3.80 14.92 -0.20
C TYR A 178 4.65 14.98 -1.47
N GLU A 179 5.88 15.46 -1.39
CA GLU A 179 6.82 15.49 -2.52
C GLU A 179 7.05 14.10 -3.09
N GLU A 180 7.35 13.12 -2.23
CA GLU A 180 7.60 11.72 -2.63
C GLU A 180 6.37 11.07 -3.27
N VAL A 181 5.19 11.25 -2.67
CA VAL A 181 3.96 10.67 -3.23
C VAL A 181 3.60 11.34 -4.55
N LEU A 182 3.67 12.67 -4.62
CA LEU A 182 3.29 13.43 -5.80
C LEU A 182 4.34 13.37 -6.92
N GLY A 183 5.60 13.07 -6.59
CA GLY A 183 6.73 13.09 -7.52
C GLY A 183 7.09 14.49 -7.99
N ILE A 184 6.96 15.50 -7.11
CA ILE A 184 7.27 16.91 -7.40
C ILE A 184 8.04 17.54 -6.25
N GLU A 185 8.83 18.57 -6.51
CA GLU A 185 9.39 19.43 -5.47
C GLU A 185 8.40 20.54 -5.08
N MET A 186 8.41 20.93 -3.81
CA MET A 186 7.51 21.91 -3.25
C MET A 186 8.26 23.08 -2.61
N ASP A 187 7.72 24.29 -2.78
CA ASP A 187 8.21 25.45 -2.05
C ASP A 187 7.81 25.37 -0.56
N LYS A 188 8.81 25.43 0.32
CA LYS A 188 8.65 25.33 1.78
C LYS A 188 7.69 26.37 2.34
N SER A 189 7.73 27.60 1.82
CA SER A 189 6.92 28.71 2.33
C SER A 189 5.45 28.57 1.92
N ASN A 190 5.20 28.22 0.66
CA ASN A 190 3.89 27.93 0.11
C ASN A 190 3.24 26.72 0.79
N PHE A 191 3.99 25.62 0.93
CA PHE A 191 3.54 24.43 1.62
C PHE A 191 3.09 24.75 3.05
N ARG A 192 3.98 25.41 3.82
CA ARG A 192 3.69 25.79 5.20
C ARG A 192 2.44 26.66 5.31
N ARG A 193 2.32 27.69 4.47
CA ARG A 193 1.15 28.59 4.47
C ARG A 193 -0.12 27.80 4.17
N LYS A 194 -0.11 26.94 3.16
CA LYS A 194 -1.28 26.16 2.74
C LYS A 194 -1.72 25.19 3.84
N ILE A 195 -0.81 24.35 4.35
CA ILE A 195 -1.16 23.30 5.31
C ILE A 195 -1.64 23.86 6.66
N LEU A 196 -1.04 24.96 7.14
CA LEU A 196 -1.46 25.60 8.38
C LEU A 196 -2.80 26.33 8.21
N HIS A 197 -3.09 26.86 7.02
CA HIS A 197 -4.38 27.51 6.74
C HIS A 197 -5.55 26.53 6.78
N MET A 198 -5.32 25.25 6.48
CA MET A 198 -6.34 24.20 6.59
C MET A 198 -6.75 23.92 8.05
N LYS A 199 -5.97 24.35 9.04
CA LYS A 199 -6.24 24.16 10.49
C LYS A 199 -6.46 22.70 10.89
N LEU A 200 -5.79 21.77 10.20
CA LEU A 200 -5.85 20.33 10.46
C LEU A 200 -4.78 19.85 11.45
N LEU A 201 -3.81 20.70 11.76
CA LEU A 201 -2.65 20.38 12.58
C LEU A 201 -2.74 21.06 13.93
N VAL A 202 -2.48 20.28 14.99
CA VAL A 202 -2.27 20.79 16.35
C VAL A 202 -0.77 21.04 16.53
N GLU A 203 -0.39 22.28 16.80
CA GLU A 203 0.98 22.63 17.17
C GLU A 203 1.24 22.17 18.62
N LEU A 204 2.38 21.51 18.85
CA LEU A 204 2.79 21.04 20.16
C LEU A 204 3.79 22.03 20.79
N ASP A 205 3.79 22.13 22.12
CA ASP A 205 4.81 22.87 22.89
C ASP A 205 6.17 22.14 22.95
N GLU A 206 6.41 21.24 22.00
CA GLU A 206 7.60 20.42 21.86
C GLU A 206 8.34 20.79 20.57
N LYS A 207 9.67 20.72 20.64
CA LYS A 207 10.52 20.83 19.46
C LYS A 207 11.26 19.53 19.25
N GLN A 208 11.66 19.28 18.01
CA GLN A 208 12.49 18.14 17.64
C GLN A 208 13.74 18.09 18.52
N GLN A 209 14.01 16.92 19.10
CA GLN A 209 15.21 16.66 19.88
C GLN A 209 16.33 16.11 18.98
N ASP A 210 17.58 16.17 19.46
CA ASP A 210 18.75 15.59 18.79
C ASP A 210 19.05 16.07 17.37
N VAL A 211 18.89 17.38 17.12
CA VAL A 211 19.27 18.02 15.84
C VAL A 211 20.37 19.06 16.03
N SER A 212 21.37 19.04 15.15
CA SER A 212 22.49 19.99 15.11
C SER A 212 22.10 21.40 14.62
N HIS A 213 20.89 21.54 14.10
CA HIS A 213 20.34 22.79 13.57
C HIS A 213 19.14 23.27 14.39
N ARG A 214 18.54 24.41 14.00
CA ARG A 214 17.38 24.99 14.69
C ARG A 214 16.26 23.96 14.82
N ALA A 215 15.98 23.54 16.05
CA ALA A 215 14.94 22.57 16.37
C ALA A 215 13.58 22.98 15.79
N ALA A 216 13.02 22.14 14.93
CA ALA A 216 11.73 22.36 14.32
C ALA A 216 10.60 22.15 15.33
N LYS A 217 9.50 22.87 15.17
CA LYS A 217 8.26 22.63 15.95
C LYS A 217 7.63 21.31 15.53
N LEU A 218 7.03 20.62 16.50
CA LEU A 218 6.29 19.39 16.25
C LEU A 218 4.79 19.68 16.12
N TYR A 219 4.15 18.89 15.27
CA TYR A 219 2.73 18.93 14.98
C TYR A 219 2.15 17.52 15.10
N LYS A 220 0.85 17.45 15.36
CA LYS A 220 0.06 16.22 15.33
C LYS A 220 -1.19 16.43 14.48
N PHE A 221 -1.56 15.41 13.70
CA PHE A 221 -2.85 15.38 13.00
C PHE A 221 -3.94 14.91 13.96
N ASP A 222 -5.08 15.61 13.97
CA ASP A 222 -6.24 15.23 14.78
C ASP A 222 -7.42 14.84 13.85
N PRO A 223 -7.75 13.54 13.77
CA PRO A 223 -8.90 13.06 12.98
C PRO A 223 -10.23 13.69 13.40
N ALA A 224 -10.39 14.07 14.67
CA ALA A 224 -11.62 14.70 15.15
C ALA A 224 -11.76 16.13 14.63
N ILE A 225 -10.66 16.87 14.52
CA ILE A 225 -10.64 18.20 13.88
C ILE A 225 -11.04 18.07 12.40
N TYR A 226 -10.45 17.11 11.69
CA TYR A 226 -10.79 16.88 10.28
C TYR A 226 -12.28 16.57 10.11
N LYS A 227 -12.82 15.62 10.90
CA LYS A 227 -14.25 15.26 10.85
C LYS A 227 -15.15 16.50 11.05
N LYS A 228 -14.87 17.30 12.08
CA LYS A 228 -15.63 18.52 12.40
C LYS A 228 -15.55 19.59 11.32
N LEU A 229 -14.41 19.71 10.63
CA LEU A 229 -14.25 20.64 9.51
C LEU A 229 -15.03 20.15 8.29
N THR A 230 -14.95 18.86 7.96
CA THR A 230 -15.69 18.27 6.83
C THR A 230 -17.20 18.40 7.01
N GLU A 231 -17.72 18.18 8.23
CA GLU A 231 -19.13 18.42 8.58
C GLU A 231 -19.56 19.89 8.37
N LYS A 232 -18.61 20.83 8.38
CA LYS A 232 -18.82 22.26 8.11
C LYS A 232 -18.54 22.66 6.66
N GLY A 233 -18.38 21.69 5.75
CA GLY A 233 -18.15 21.93 4.33
C GLY A 233 -16.68 22.21 3.96
N PHE A 234 -15.72 21.90 4.83
CA PHE A 234 -14.31 21.92 4.45
C PHE A 234 -14.05 20.89 3.36
N ASN A 235 -13.40 21.32 2.29
CA ASN A 235 -12.88 20.45 1.25
C ASN A 235 -11.36 20.38 1.38
N PHE A 236 -10.81 19.17 1.49
CA PHE A 236 -9.37 18.98 1.45
C PHE A 236 -8.91 19.09 0.00
N GLU A 237 -8.32 20.22 -0.36
CA GLU A 237 -7.75 20.43 -1.69
C GLU A 237 -6.31 20.93 -1.59
N PHE A 238 -5.38 20.02 -1.86
CA PHE A 238 -3.94 20.26 -1.83
C PHE A 238 -3.36 20.55 -3.21
#